data_AF-A0A1I2GVL4-F1
#
_entry.id   AF-A0A1I2GVL4-F1
#
_cell.length_a   1.000
_cell.length_b   1.000
_cell.length_c   1.000
_cell.angle_alpha   90.00
_cell.angle_beta   90.00
_cell.angle_gamma   90.00
#
_symmetry.space_group_name_H-M   'P 1'
#
loop_
_entity.id
_entity.type
_entity.pdbx_description
1 polymer ?
#
loop_
_entity_poly.entity_id
_entity_poly.type
_entity_poly.pdbx_seq_one_letter_code
_entity_poly.pdbx_strand_id
1 'polypeptide(L)'
;MPGAVRRAAAAAGALLTGFTLVAAAPVAGQAAPAGPPRCGPTFTDQLTALPWPLQRLDPEAAWPTSRGRGVVVAVIDSGVTRRHPKLSGRVVAGKDFVQAGGSGDCDADGHGTLVAGIIAGNDTRDVPFYGIAPDAYIMPVRVLPNSKRSTDPTLPRRIADALVWAVNNGADVVNMSLVTEPTPALESAVKYAVSKNVVVVAAAGNEGASPSAGQPVYPAAYPEVIAVAGIDQQGKHVASSNTGEYVDIAAPGYAIEGPAPQGGGYAIDQEGGTSFAAAYVSGVAALIREHSPSLSPSDIRRRLQLTADAPAGDRDDQVGFGVVNPYRAVATILESENKRDDTTAGQVPAALPPDARLDTVRAIGGWVFGGGLLIAVLLLVAGPIRRRARRGTRPAALPDLPAPAASRFDSYTPVFGEPVRITSPSVRRQPEQGGFTLPGFDERGGRRTRG
;
A
#
# COMPACT_ATOMS: atom_id res chain seq x y z
N MET A 1 -57.65 107.01 -3.58
CA MET A 1 -57.30 107.88 -2.45
C MET A 1 -57.78 107.23 -1.16
N PRO A 2 -57.05 107.33 -0.04
CA PRO A 2 -55.60 107.43 0.15
C PRO A 2 -55.10 106.15 0.86
N GLY A 3 -53.83 105.85 1.14
CA GLY A 3 -52.58 106.57 1.17
C GLY A 3 -51.64 105.69 2.02
N ALA A 4 -50.39 105.49 1.58
CA ALA A 4 -49.21 105.94 2.32
C ALA A 4 -48.77 104.94 3.44
N VAL A 5 -47.52 104.72 3.83
CA VAL A 5 -46.24 105.45 3.71
C VAL A 5 -45.09 104.43 3.82
N ARG A 6 -44.05 104.68 3.02
CA ARG A 6 -42.60 104.41 3.18
C ARG A 6 -42.10 103.95 4.57
N ARG A 7 -41.04 103.13 4.60
CA ARG A 7 -39.64 103.58 4.84
C ARG A 7 -38.62 102.42 4.79
N ALA A 8 -37.45 102.78 4.27
CA ALA A 8 -36.25 101.98 4.10
C ALA A 8 -35.36 101.98 5.35
N ALA A 9 -34.56 100.92 5.51
CA ALA A 9 -33.22 100.89 6.12
C ALA A 9 -32.60 99.52 5.76
N ALA A 10 -31.60 99.40 4.88
CA ALA A 10 -30.18 99.73 5.02
C ALA A 10 -29.36 98.64 5.75
N ALA A 11 -28.42 98.04 4.99
CA ALA A 11 -27.14 97.41 5.39
C ALA A 11 -27.20 96.19 6.33
N ALA A 12 -26.35 95.16 6.26
CA ALA A 12 -25.02 95.03 5.69
C ALA A 12 -24.78 93.57 5.26
N GLY A 13 -23.92 93.39 4.26
CA GLY A 13 -23.46 92.08 3.83
C GLY A 13 -22.54 91.42 4.85
N ALA A 14 -22.71 90.11 5.02
CA ALA A 14 -21.67 89.19 5.44
C ALA A 14 -21.80 87.95 4.56
N LEU A 15 -21.03 87.91 3.47
CA LEU A 15 -20.76 86.69 2.71
C LEU A 15 -19.89 85.78 3.58
N LEU A 16 -20.54 84.88 4.32
CA LEU A 16 -19.87 83.74 4.93
C LEU A 16 -19.71 82.66 3.86
N THR A 17 -18.53 82.62 3.25
CA THR A 17 -18.05 81.43 2.54
C THR A 17 -17.83 80.33 3.57
N GLY A 18 -18.89 79.57 3.85
CA GLY A 18 -18.78 78.31 4.57
C GLY A 18 -18.11 77.29 3.67
N PHE A 19 -16.80 77.10 3.82
CA PHE A 19 -16.11 75.90 3.38
C PHE A 19 -16.72 74.74 4.17
N THR A 20 -17.69 74.03 3.57
CA THR A 20 -18.08 72.72 4.06
C THR A 20 -16.89 71.79 3.85
N LEU A 21 -16.16 71.51 4.93
CA LEU A 21 -15.29 70.36 5.03
C LEU A 21 -16.16 69.12 4.77
N VAL A 22 -16.18 68.68 3.50
CA VAL A 22 -16.59 67.32 3.17
C VAL A 22 -15.54 66.43 3.80
N ALA A 23 -15.83 65.93 5.01
CA ALA A 23 -15.06 64.87 5.61
C ALA A 23 -15.10 63.69 4.63
N ALA A 24 -13.98 63.43 3.96
CA ALA A 24 -13.80 62.23 3.17
C ALA A 24 -13.99 61.04 4.12
N ALA A 25 -15.12 60.34 3.97
CA ALA A 25 -15.34 59.09 4.67
C ALA A 25 -14.14 58.17 4.40
N PRO A 26 -13.60 57.48 5.42
CA PRO A 26 -12.51 56.55 5.20
C PRO A 26 -13.01 55.49 4.22
N VAL A 27 -12.39 55.44 3.04
CA VAL A 27 -12.57 54.32 2.12
C VAL A 27 -12.13 53.09 2.90
N ALA A 28 -13.07 52.23 3.26
CA ALA A 28 -12.79 50.98 3.96
C ALA A 28 -11.71 50.25 3.16
N GLY A 29 -10.51 50.13 3.77
CA GLY A 29 -9.39 49.44 3.15
C GLY A 29 -9.86 48.04 2.78
N GLN A 30 -9.75 47.69 1.50
CA GLN A 30 -9.89 46.31 1.07
C GLN A 30 -8.94 45.47 1.92
N ALA A 31 -9.49 44.52 2.67
CA ALA A 31 -8.69 43.56 3.41
C ALA A 31 -7.69 42.95 2.43
N ALA A 32 -6.40 42.94 2.81
CA ALA A 32 -5.39 42.22 2.05
C ALA A 32 -5.89 40.79 1.79
N PRO A 33 -5.65 40.22 0.60
CA PRO A 33 -6.05 38.84 0.34
C PRO A 33 -5.50 37.97 1.46
N ALA A 34 -6.38 37.20 2.11
CA ALA A 34 -5.97 36.25 3.12
C ALA A 34 -4.84 35.39 2.51
N GLY A 35 -3.72 35.29 3.23
CA GLY A 35 -2.64 34.39 2.82
C GLY A 35 -3.19 32.97 2.59
N PRO A 36 -2.47 32.11 1.84
CA PRO A 36 -2.91 30.75 1.61
C PRO A 36 -3.28 30.08 2.95
N PRO A 37 -4.36 29.28 3.00
CA PRO A 37 -4.83 28.68 4.24
C PRO A 37 -3.68 27.92 4.91
N ARG A 38 -3.48 28.16 6.20
CA ARG A 38 -2.52 27.38 7.00
C ARG A 38 -3.06 25.95 7.10
N CYS A 39 -2.40 25.01 6.43
CA CYS A 39 -2.77 23.60 6.41
C CYS A 39 -2.37 22.89 7.71
N GLY A 40 -2.88 23.37 8.85
CA GLY A 40 -2.77 22.67 10.14
C GLY A 40 -1.48 22.90 10.92
N PRO A 41 -1.32 22.19 12.04
CA PRO A 41 -0.18 22.32 12.94
C PRO A 41 1.13 21.84 12.30
N THR A 42 2.23 22.47 12.69
CA THR A 42 3.59 22.08 12.28
C THR A 42 4.22 21.22 13.36
N PHE A 43 4.71 20.05 12.99
CA PHE A 43 5.51 19.18 13.85
C PHE A 43 6.82 18.83 13.15
N THR A 44 7.91 18.79 13.92
CA THR A 44 9.25 18.42 13.43
C THR A 44 9.81 17.19 14.14
N ASP A 45 9.11 16.70 15.17
CA ASP A 45 9.52 15.54 15.95
C ASP A 45 9.60 14.30 15.08
N GLN A 46 10.63 13.49 15.29
CA GLN A 46 10.87 12.27 14.55
C GLN A 46 10.57 11.05 15.42
N LEU A 47 10.04 10.00 14.81
CA LEU A 47 9.84 8.73 15.48
C LEU A 47 11.19 8.04 15.68
N THR A 48 11.42 7.54 16.89
CA THR A 48 12.64 6.82 17.27
C THR A 48 12.48 5.30 17.22
N ALA A 49 11.24 4.82 17.15
CA ALA A 49 10.90 3.41 17.07
C ALA A 49 9.68 3.22 16.18
N LEU A 50 9.47 1.99 15.70
CA LEU A 50 8.28 1.64 14.94
C LEU A 50 7.05 1.73 15.87
N PRO A 51 5.98 2.45 15.51
CA PRO A 51 4.77 2.50 16.32
C PRO A 51 4.22 1.11 16.65
N TRP A 52 3.70 0.95 17.88
CA TRP A 52 3.15 -0.32 18.34
C TRP A 52 2.07 -0.91 17.40
N PRO A 53 1.21 -0.12 16.72
CA PRO A 53 0.23 -0.68 15.80
C PRO A 53 0.90 -1.44 14.64
N LEU A 54 1.99 -0.90 14.10
CA LEU A 54 2.73 -1.50 13.00
C LEU A 54 3.52 -2.72 13.45
N GLN A 55 4.03 -2.73 14.69
CA GLN A 55 4.62 -3.93 15.29
C GLN A 55 3.59 -5.04 15.48
N ARG A 56 2.37 -4.70 15.93
CA ARG A 56 1.31 -5.69 16.19
C ARG A 56 0.74 -6.26 14.90
N LEU A 57 0.42 -5.40 13.93
CA LEU A 57 -0.23 -5.81 12.69
C LEU A 57 0.74 -6.43 11.69
N ASP A 58 2.03 -6.13 11.80
CA ASP A 58 3.10 -6.63 10.92
C ASP A 58 2.69 -6.68 9.43
N PRO A 59 2.36 -5.53 8.81
CA PRO A 59 1.94 -5.50 7.41
C PRO A 59 3.03 -6.00 6.46
N GLU A 60 4.31 -5.98 6.88
CA GLU A 60 5.43 -6.45 6.08
C GLU A 60 5.30 -7.93 5.71
N ALA A 61 4.68 -8.75 6.57
CA ALA A 61 4.42 -10.15 6.28
C ALA A 61 3.51 -10.34 5.05
N ALA A 62 2.63 -9.37 4.73
CA ALA A 62 1.75 -9.41 3.56
C ALA A 62 2.40 -8.89 2.26
N TRP A 63 3.45 -8.07 2.38
CA TRP A 63 4.06 -7.35 1.26
C TRP A 63 4.74 -8.19 0.17
N PRO A 64 5.21 -9.43 0.41
CA PRO A 64 5.62 -10.31 -0.68
C PRO A 64 4.50 -10.62 -1.67
N THR A 65 3.24 -10.50 -1.24
CA THR A 65 2.06 -10.82 -2.03
C THR A 65 1.33 -9.57 -2.53
N SER A 66 1.23 -8.53 -1.69
CA SER A 66 0.49 -7.31 -2.02
C SER A 66 0.97 -6.12 -1.20
N ARG A 67 1.09 -4.94 -1.83
CA ARG A 67 1.49 -3.67 -1.20
C ARG A 67 0.47 -2.55 -1.42
N GLY A 68 -0.67 -2.84 -2.05
CA GLY A 68 -1.75 -1.92 -2.42
C GLY A 68 -1.56 -1.23 -3.77
N ARG A 69 -0.67 -1.72 -4.65
CA ARG A 69 -0.33 -1.04 -5.91
C ARG A 69 -1.56 -0.86 -6.80
N GLY A 70 -1.74 0.37 -7.29
CA GLY A 70 -2.81 0.71 -8.23
C GLY A 70 -4.18 0.88 -7.57
N VAL A 71 -4.31 0.63 -6.27
CA VAL A 71 -5.55 0.83 -5.51
C VAL A 71 -5.63 2.28 -5.04
N VAL A 72 -6.78 2.91 -5.24
CA VAL A 72 -7.06 4.27 -4.74
C VAL A 72 -7.95 4.19 -3.52
N VAL A 73 -7.46 4.70 -2.39
CA VAL A 73 -8.22 4.83 -1.14
C VAL A 73 -8.65 6.28 -0.96
N ALA A 74 -9.96 6.53 -1.00
CA ALA A 74 -10.51 7.83 -0.66
C ALA A 74 -10.60 8.01 0.86
N VAL A 75 -10.07 9.12 1.35
CA VAL A 75 -10.09 9.51 2.76
C VAL A 75 -11.09 10.65 2.92
N ILE A 76 -12.31 10.32 3.37
CA ILE A 76 -13.38 11.28 3.65
C ILE A 76 -13.21 11.80 5.08
N ASP A 77 -12.58 12.98 5.22
CA ASP A 77 -12.05 13.46 6.50
C ASP A 77 -11.87 15.01 6.53
N SER A 78 -10.88 15.52 7.28
CA SER A 78 -10.49 16.92 7.44
C SER A 78 -9.59 17.48 6.32
N GLY A 79 -9.21 16.63 5.37
CA GLY A 79 -8.23 16.90 4.31
C GLY A 79 -6.96 16.06 4.48
N VAL A 80 -6.05 16.09 3.51
CA VAL A 80 -4.76 15.38 3.58
C VAL A 80 -3.66 16.23 2.98
N THR A 81 -2.58 16.48 3.71
CA THR A 81 -1.43 17.19 3.10
C THR A 81 -0.76 16.36 2.01
N ARG A 82 -0.38 16.99 0.90
CA ARG A 82 0.55 16.41 -0.10
C ARG A 82 2.01 16.62 0.26
N ARG A 83 2.28 17.44 1.26
CA ARG A 83 3.63 17.98 1.53
C ARG A 83 4.44 17.11 2.47
N HIS A 84 3.80 16.21 3.22
CA HIS A 84 4.51 15.33 4.12
C HIS A 84 5.34 14.31 3.32
N PRO A 85 6.65 14.10 3.62
CA PRO A 85 7.50 13.18 2.88
C PRO A 85 6.94 11.76 2.75
N LYS A 86 6.33 11.24 3.83
CA LYS A 86 5.65 9.93 3.81
C LYS A 86 4.43 9.85 2.88
N LEU A 87 3.90 10.95 2.36
CA LEU A 87 2.77 10.96 1.42
C LEU A 87 3.19 11.43 0.01
N SER A 88 4.48 11.71 -0.20
CA SER A 88 5.01 12.17 -1.48
C SER A 88 4.71 11.16 -2.59
N GLY A 89 4.11 11.63 -3.68
CA GLY A 89 3.73 10.78 -4.82
C GLY A 89 2.53 9.85 -4.59
N ARG A 90 1.94 9.82 -3.39
CA ARG A 90 0.81 8.92 -3.06
C ARG A 90 -0.55 9.59 -3.10
N VAL A 91 -0.60 10.88 -2.81
CA VAL A 91 -1.86 11.61 -2.87
C VAL A 91 -2.20 11.88 -4.34
N VAL A 92 -3.43 11.59 -4.78
CA VAL A 92 -3.98 11.88 -6.12
C VAL A 92 -4.91 13.10 -6.08
N ALA A 93 -5.55 13.45 -7.19
CA ALA A 93 -6.52 14.55 -7.20
C ALA A 93 -7.67 14.27 -6.23
N GLY A 94 -8.05 15.28 -5.44
CA GLY A 94 -9.10 15.20 -4.44
C GLY A 94 -10.07 16.36 -4.54
N LYS A 95 -10.92 16.53 -3.52
CA LYS A 95 -11.90 17.62 -3.48
C LYS A 95 -12.20 18.09 -2.06
N ASP A 96 -12.41 19.39 -1.94
CA ASP A 96 -12.90 20.05 -0.73
C ASP A 96 -14.41 20.34 -0.86
N PHE A 97 -15.19 19.80 0.07
CA PHE A 97 -16.62 20.03 0.22
C PHE A 97 -16.95 21.02 1.35
N VAL A 98 -15.94 21.51 2.07
CA VAL A 98 -16.05 22.55 3.10
C VAL A 98 -15.79 23.93 2.49
N GLN A 99 -14.74 24.05 1.67
CA GLN A 99 -14.36 25.27 0.98
C GLN A 99 -14.48 25.11 -0.53
N ALA A 100 -15.32 25.94 -1.15
CA ALA A 100 -15.54 25.91 -2.59
C ALA A 100 -14.24 26.09 -3.38
N GLY A 101 -14.01 25.24 -4.38
CA GLY A 101 -12.82 25.27 -5.24
C GLY A 101 -11.57 24.63 -4.64
N GLY A 102 -11.61 24.11 -3.41
CA GLY A 102 -10.48 23.41 -2.81
C GLY A 102 -10.31 21.98 -3.34
N SER A 103 -9.07 21.49 -3.29
CA SER A 103 -8.65 20.14 -3.70
C SER A 103 -8.64 19.11 -2.55
N GLY A 104 -8.96 19.54 -1.32
CA GLY A 104 -8.88 18.70 -0.12
C GLY A 104 -7.46 18.37 0.33
N ASP A 105 -6.43 18.88 -0.36
CA ASP A 105 -5.01 18.58 -0.10
C ASP A 105 -4.36 19.42 1.01
N CYS A 106 -5.20 20.10 1.79
CA CYS A 106 -4.84 20.95 2.90
C CYS A 106 -5.64 20.49 4.11
N ASP A 107 -4.92 19.99 5.11
CA ASP A 107 -5.52 19.49 6.34
C ASP A 107 -5.27 20.48 7.46
N ALA A 108 -6.30 21.25 7.80
CA ALA A 108 -6.21 22.27 8.85
C ALA A 108 -6.19 21.68 10.27
N ASP A 109 -6.55 20.40 10.41
CA ASP A 109 -6.70 19.71 11.68
C ASP A 109 -5.51 18.79 11.96
N GLY A 110 -5.06 18.06 10.93
CA GLY A 110 -4.00 17.05 11.00
C GLY A 110 -4.52 15.61 11.08
N HIS A 111 -5.81 15.42 11.39
CA HIS A 111 -6.43 14.11 11.54
C HIS A 111 -6.44 13.30 10.23
N GLY A 112 -6.96 13.87 9.14
CA GLY A 112 -6.99 13.18 7.85
C GLY A 112 -5.61 12.88 7.27
N THR A 113 -4.60 13.70 7.56
CA THR A 113 -3.21 13.42 7.21
C THR A 113 -2.66 12.22 7.96
N LEU A 114 -2.95 12.11 9.27
CA LEU A 114 -2.56 10.98 10.08
C LEU A 114 -3.22 9.69 9.57
N VAL A 115 -4.54 9.73 9.31
CA VAL A 115 -5.32 8.65 8.69
C VAL A 115 -4.72 8.20 7.35
N ALA A 116 -4.42 9.15 6.45
CA ALA A 116 -3.80 8.84 5.17
C ALA A 116 -2.41 8.20 5.32
N GLY A 117 -1.64 8.63 6.31
CA GLY A 117 -0.35 8.05 6.66
C GLY A 117 -0.44 6.59 7.10
N ILE A 118 -1.42 6.27 7.94
CA ILE A 118 -1.71 4.89 8.36
C ILE A 118 -2.05 4.01 7.17
N ILE A 119 -2.84 4.52 6.22
CA ILE A 119 -3.27 3.76 5.04
C ILE A 119 -2.09 3.52 4.09
N ALA A 120 -1.41 4.59 3.64
CA ALA A 120 -0.48 4.53 2.50
C ALA A 120 0.81 5.35 2.70
N GLY A 121 1.29 5.51 3.93
CA GLY A 121 2.60 6.09 4.20
C GLY A 121 3.73 5.34 3.48
N ASN A 122 4.58 6.07 2.76
CA ASN A 122 5.70 5.51 2.00
C ASN A 122 6.67 4.70 2.88
N ASP A 123 7.07 3.54 2.36
CA ASP A 123 8.10 2.68 2.93
C ASP A 123 9.52 3.12 2.49
N THR A 124 9.97 4.28 2.98
CA THR A 124 11.30 4.84 2.66
C THR A 124 12.45 4.28 3.52
N ARG A 125 12.15 3.42 4.52
CA ARG A 125 13.08 2.73 5.45
C ARG A 125 14.04 3.61 6.28
N ASP A 126 14.13 4.90 6.03
CA ASP A 126 14.91 5.91 6.75
C ASP A 126 14.26 6.38 8.06
N VAL A 127 12.94 6.28 8.15
CA VAL A 127 12.13 6.59 9.33
C VAL A 127 11.27 5.37 9.67
N PRO A 128 11.15 4.98 10.95
CA PRO A 128 10.41 3.78 11.36
C PRO A 128 8.89 4.01 11.31
N PHE A 129 8.37 4.32 10.13
CA PHE A 129 6.96 4.50 9.85
C PHE A 129 6.65 4.17 8.40
N TYR A 130 5.56 3.46 8.19
CA TYR A 130 4.99 3.13 6.89
C TYR A 130 3.48 2.90 7.06
N GLY A 131 2.73 3.09 5.99
CA GLY A 131 1.33 2.70 5.96
C GLY A 131 1.17 1.20 5.77
N ILE A 132 -0.04 0.69 5.99
CA ILE A 132 -0.38 -0.72 5.76
C ILE A 132 -0.22 -1.11 4.28
N ALA A 133 -0.65 -0.22 3.38
CA ALA A 133 -0.60 -0.38 1.93
C ALA A 133 0.28 0.71 1.30
N PRO A 134 1.63 0.61 1.44
CA PRO A 134 2.54 1.70 1.08
C PRO A 134 2.59 2.03 -0.42
N ASP A 135 2.03 1.16 -1.28
CA ASP A 135 1.95 1.37 -2.72
C ASP A 135 0.58 1.82 -3.23
N ALA A 136 -0.40 1.99 -2.32
CA ALA A 136 -1.71 2.56 -2.63
C ALA A 136 -1.67 4.09 -2.82
N TYR A 137 -2.69 4.62 -3.48
CA TYR A 137 -2.91 6.04 -3.64
C TYR A 137 -3.96 6.57 -2.66
N ILE A 138 -3.82 7.83 -2.23
CA ILE A 138 -4.77 8.51 -1.35
C ILE A 138 -5.54 9.57 -2.14
N MET A 139 -6.86 9.47 -2.17
CA MET A 139 -7.73 10.52 -2.69
C MET A 139 -8.25 11.36 -1.51
N PRO A 140 -7.81 12.62 -1.34
CA PRO A 140 -8.27 13.46 -0.23
C PRO A 140 -9.67 14.00 -0.50
N VAL A 141 -10.60 13.74 0.41
CA VAL A 141 -11.99 14.20 0.31
C VAL A 141 -12.35 14.92 1.60
N ARG A 142 -12.21 16.26 1.60
CA ARG A 142 -12.43 17.05 2.80
C ARG A 142 -13.91 17.38 2.98
N VAL A 143 -14.52 16.90 4.05
CA VAL A 143 -15.93 17.16 4.41
C VAL A 143 -16.09 17.80 5.80
N LEU A 144 -15.02 17.74 6.61
CA LEU A 144 -14.96 18.31 7.95
C LEU A 144 -13.94 19.46 8.00
N PRO A 145 -14.24 20.57 8.72
CA PRO A 145 -13.24 21.59 8.99
C PRO A 145 -12.24 21.17 10.08
N ASN A 146 -12.62 20.24 10.97
CA ASN A 146 -11.81 19.66 12.04
C ASN A 146 -12.42 18.30 12.49
N SER A 147 -11.68 17.51 13.26
CA SER A 147 -12.08 16.17 13.74
C SER A 147 -13.10 16.16 14.88
N LYS A 148 -13.53 17.33 15.39
CA LYS A 148 -14.53 17.40 16.46
C LYS A 148 -15.90 17.00 15.94
N ARG A 149 -16.71 16.38 16.81
CA ARG A 149 -18.10 16.05 16.51
C ARG A 149 -18.84 17.30 16.04
N SER A 150 -19.49 17.20 14.89
CA SER A 150 -20.26 18.27 14.28
C SER A 150 -21.76 18.01 14.41
N THR A 151 -22.51 19.05 14.74
CA THR A 151 -23.99 19.05 14.76
C THR A 151 -24.58 19.74 13.52
N ASP A 152 -23.75 20.00 12.49
CA ASP A 152 -24.19 20.59 11.23
C ASP A 152 -25.20 19.66 10.53
N PRO A 153 -26.48 20.08 10.38
CA PRO A 153 -27.51 19.23 9.77
C PRO A 153 -27.27 18.96 8.28
N THR A 154 -26.37 19.72 7.63
CA THR A 154 -25.99 19.50 6.24
C THR A 154 -24.88 18.46 6.07
N LEU A 155 -24.22 18.06 7.16
CA LEU A 155 -23.08 17.15 7.12
C LEU A 155 -23.41 15.78 6.52
N PRO A 156 -24.51 15.09 6.90
CA PRO A 156 -24.85 13.80 6.28
C PRO A 156 -24.97 13.90 4.76
N ARG A 157 -25.60 14.97 4.26
CA ARG A 157 -25.75 15.21 2.82
C ARG A 157 -24.41 15.51 2.15
N ARG A 158 -23.55 16.31 2.80
CA ARG A 158 -22.20 16.60 2.30
C ARG A 158 -21.37 15.32 2.18
N ILE A 159 -21.43 14.44 3.18
CA ILE A 159 -20.74 13.14 3.17
C ILE A 159 -21.29 12.26 2.05
N ALA A 160 -22.62 12.21 1.87
CA ALA A 160 -23.25 11.45 0.78
C ALA A 160 -22.77 11.91 -0.60
N ASP A 161 -22.77 13.22 -0.86
CA ASP A 161 -22.31 13.80 -2.12
C ASP A 161 -20.79 13.56 -2.33
N ALA A 162 -20.01 13.62 -1.25
CA ALA A 162 -18.58 13.34 -1.25
C ALA A 162 -18.26 11.87 -1.55
N LEU A 163 -19.01 10.93 -0.97
CA LEU A 163 -18.90 9.50 -1.23
C LEU A 163 -19.19 9.18 -2.70
N VAL A 164 -20.31 9.69 -3.23
CA VAL A 164 -20.65 9.51 -4.65
C VAL A 164 -19.58 10.10 -5.56
N TRP A 165 -19.04 11.28 -5.22
CA TRP A 165 -17.96 11.89 -5.97
C TRP A 165 -16.69 11.03 -5.94
N ALA A 166 -16.26 10.54 -4.78
CA ALA A 166 -15.06 9.71 -4.65
C ALA A 166 -15.16 8.44 -5.51
N VAL A 167 -16.30 7.74 -5.44
CA VAL A 167 -16.60 6.57 -6.28
C VAL A 167 -16.50 6.90 -7.77
N ASN A 168 -17.11 8.01 -8.20
CA ASN A 168 -17.09 8.43 -9.60
C ASN A 168 -15.71 8.91 -10.09
N ASN A 169 -14.78 9.19 -9.17
CA ASN A 169 -13.42 9.62 -9.50
C ASN A 169 -12.38 8.51 -9.26
N GLY A 170 -12.84 7.26 -9.13
CA GLY A 170 -11.98 6.07 -9.17
C GLY A 170 -11.49 5.60 -7.81
N ALA A 171 -12.21 5.85 -6.72
CA ALA A 171 -11.93 5.20 -5.44
C ALA A 171 -12.30 3.70 -5.49
N ASP A 172 -11.39 2.83 -5.04
CA ASP A 172 -11.62 1.39 -4.87
C ASP A 172 -12.00 1.01 -3.44
N VAL A 173 -11.50 1.81 -2.48
CA VAL A 173 -11.78 1.74 -1.05
C VAL A 173 -12.09 3.15 -0.56
N VAL A 174 -13.07 3.29 0.32
CA VAL A 174 -13.41 4.55 0.99
C VAL A 174 -13.29 4.36 2.49
N ASN A 175 -12.47 5.19 3.12
CA ASN A 175 -12.34 5.32 4.56
C ASN A 175 -13.16 6.53 5.05
N MET A 176 -14.08 6.30 5.98
CA MET A 176 -14.87 7.33 6.66
C MET A 176 -14.56 7.33 8.17
N SER A 177 -13.60 8.15 8.56
CA SER A 177 -13.17 8.31 9.95
C SER A 177 -13.98 9.39 10.66
N LEU A 178 -15.30 9.27 10.60
CA LEU A 178 -16.27 10.23 11.12
C LEU A 178 -17.57 9.55 11.52
N VAL A 179 -18.38 10.27 12.29
CA VAL A 179 -19.75 9.88 12.65
C VAL A 179 -20.72 11.00 12.30
N THR A 180 -21.93 10.64 11.89
CA THR A 180 -22.99 11.60 11.53
C THR A 180 -24.37 10.99 11.73
N GLU A 181 -25.42 11.79 11.55
CA GLU A 181 -26.80 11.31 11.63
C GLU A 181 -27.17 10.44 10.42
N PRO A 182 -27.91 9.34 10.61
CA PRO A 182 -28.38 8.54 9.50
C PRO A 182 -29.37 9.34 8.65
N THR A 183 -29.20 9.29 7.33
CA THR A 183 -30.17 9.86 6.39
C THR A 183 -30.38 8.94 5.20
N PRO A 184 -31.57 8.94 4.56
CA PRO A 184 -31.80 8.15 3.35
C PRO A 184 -30.81 8.46 2.22
N ALA A 185 -30.33 9.71 2.13
CA ALA A 185 -29.34 10.13 1.14
C ALA A 185 -27.98 9.48 1.40
N LEU A 186 -27.52 9.45 2.65
CA LEU A 186 -26.25 8.82 3.03
C LEU A 186 -26.30 7.30 2.83
N GLU A 187 -27.39 6.65 3.26
CA GLU A 187 -27.60 5.21 3.03
C GLU A 187 -27.60 4.87 1.54
N SER A 188 -28.28 5.69 0.72
CA SER A 188 -28.30 5.50 -0.74
C SER A 188 -26.92 5.68 -1.37
N ALA A 189 -26.10 6.62 -0.86
CA ALA A 189 -24.73 6.82 -1.30
C ALA A 189 -23.81 5.63 -0.94
N VAL A 190 -24.00 5.03 0.24
CA VAL A 190 -23.31 3.79 0.66
C VAL A 190 -23.67 2.64 -0.27
N LYS A 191 -24.97 2.42 -0.51
CA LYS A 191 -25.44 1.39 -1.45
C LYS A 191 -24.91 1.63 -2.86
N TYR A 192 -24.85 2.89 -3.30
CA TYR A 192 -24.26 3.26 -4.57
C TYR A 192 -22.78 2.87 -4.64
N ALA A 193 -21.97 3.21 -3.63
CA ALA A 193 -20.55 2.85 -3.58
C ALA A 193 -20.35 1.33 -3.69
N VAL A 194 -21.08 0.55 -2.89
CA VAL A 194 -21.00 -0.92 -2.93
C VAL A 194 -21.47 -1.48 -4.27
N SER A 195 -22.51 -0.92 -4.88
CA SER A 195 -22.97 -1.31 -6.22
C SER A 195 -21.94 -1.04 -7.32
N LYS A 196 -20.99 -0.11 -7.07
CA LYS A 196 -19.85 0.20 -7.93
C LYS A 196 -18.59 -0.59 -7.56
N ASN A 197 -18.73 -1.64 -6.77
CA ASN A 197 -17.62 -2.50 -6.29
C ASN A 197 -16.60 -1.76 -5.42
N VAL A 198 -17.01 -0.68 -4.73
CA VAL A 198 -16.15 0.06 -3.80
C VAL A 198 -16.33 -0.46 -2.38
N VAL A 199 -15.22 -0.74 -1.69
CA VAL A 199 -15.24 -1.15 -0.27
C VAL A 199 -15.43 0.08 0.60
N VAL A 200 -16.33 0.02 1.56
CA VAL A 200 -16.62 1.14 2.47
C VAL A 200 -16.29 0.73 3.89
N VAL A 201 -15.38 1.47 4.53
CA VAL A 201 -14.89 1.22 5.90
C VAL A 201 -15.16 2.46 6.74
N ALA A 202 -15.68 2.29 7.96
CA ALA A 202 -15.99 3.41 8.83
C ALA A 202 -15.70 3.14 10.31
N ALA A 203 -15.42 4.22 11.02
CA ALA A 203 -15.17 4.22 12.46
C ALA A 203 -16.43 3.84 13.24
N ALA A 204 -16.31 2.92 14.20
CA ALA A 204 -17.42 2.50 15.06
C ALA A 204 -17.86 3.58 16.08
N GLY A 205 -17.20 4.73 16.17
CA GLY A 205 -17.54 5.81 17.10
C GLY A 205 -16.73 5.78 18.40
N ASN A 206 -16.77 6.89 19.13
CA ASN A 206 -15.87 7.17 20.26
C ASN A 206 -16.63 7.64 21.52
N GLU A 207 -17.87 7.19 21.70
CA GLU A 207 -18.75 7.59 22.80
C GLU A 207 -18.57 6.72 24.07
N GLY A 208 -17.84 5.60 23.98
CA GLY A 208 -17.27 4.85 25.10
C GLY A 208 -18.26 4.24 26.10
N ALA A 209 -18.39 4.81 27.30
CA ALA A 209 -19.37 4.37 28.31
C ALA A 209 -20.60 5.30 28.39
N SER A 210 -20.75 6.22 27.43
CA SER A 210 -21.96 7.03 27.29
C SER A 210 -23.18 6.12 27.11
N PRO A 211 -24.39 6.52 27.55
CA PRO A 211 -25.63 5.79 27.26
C PRO A 211 -25.85 5.49 25.76
N SER A 212 -25.17 6.24 24.88
CA SER A 212 -25.20 6.08 23.43
C SER A 212 -24.19 5.08 22.87
N ALA A 213 -23.25 4.58 23.66
CA ALA A 213 -22.13 3.79 23.14
C ALA A 213 -22.48 2.35 22.73
N GLY A 214 -23.62 1.85 23.21
CA GLY A 214 -24.25 0.61 22.72
C GLY A 214 -25.19 0.82 21.53
N GLN A 215 -25.36 2.07 21.06
CA GLN A 215 -26.27 2.38 19.97
C GLN A 215 -25.54 2.32 18.61
N PRO A 216 -26.23 1.92 17.54
CA PRO A 216 -25.70 2.01 16.19
C PRO A 216 -25.30 3.45 15.83
N VAL A 217 -24.08 3.64 15.33
CA VAL A 217 -23.61 4.93 14.80
C VAL A 217 -23.31 4.83 13.31
N TYR A 218 -23.60 5.92 12.60
CA TYR A 218 -23.55 5.95 11.14
C TYR A 218 -22.37 6.80 10.65
N PRO A 219 -21.75 6.42 9.51
CA PRO A 219 -22.18 5.39 8.57
C PRO A 219 -21.79 3.94 8.93
N ALA A 220 -21.01 3.69 9.98
CA ALA A 220 -20.52 2.35 10.31
C ALA A 220 -21.61 1.29 10.47
N ALA A 221 -22.75 1.64 11.06
CA ALA A 221 -23.86 0.72 11.27
C ALA A 221 -24.69 0.38 10.02
N TYR A 222 -24.38 0.95 8.86
CA TYR A 222 -25.03 0.52 7.62
C TYR A 222 -24.59 -0.91 7.26
N PRO A 223 -25.52 -1.83 6.89
CA PRO A 223 -25.20 -3.24 6.65
C PRO A 223 -24.18 -3.51 5.55
N GLU A 224 -23.89 -2.54 4.68
CA GLU A 224 -22.90 -2.64 3.61
C GLU A 224 -21.51 -2.12 4.00
N VAL A 225 -21.38 -1.46 5.15
CA VAL A 225 -20.13 -0.83 5.63
C VAL A 225 -19.40 -1.80 6.55
N ILE A 226 -18.07 -1.74 6.53
CA ILE A 226 -17.21 -2.44 7.49
C ILE A 226 -17.01 -1.53 8.70
N ALA A 227 -17.65 -1.86 9.83
CA ALA A 227 -17.55 -1.10 11.07
C ALA A 227 -16.33 -1.52 11.89
N VAL A 228 -15.49 -0.56 12.27
CA VAL A 228 -14.20 -0.84 12.91
C VAL A 228 -14.10 -0.26 14.32
N ALA A 229 -13.92 -1.13 15.31
CA ALA A 229 -13.68 -0.79 16.71
C ALA A 229 -12.17 -0.65 17.02
N GLY A 230 -11.86 0.01 18.14
CA GLY A 230 -10.50 0.28 18.58
C GLY A 230 -9.99 -0.67 19.65
N ILE A 231 -8.75 -1.13 19.51
CA ILE A 231 -7.98 -1.82 20.58
C ILE A 231 -6.73 -1.05 21.01
N ASP A 232 -6.28 -1.32 22.23
CA ASP A 232 -5.01 -0.86 22.78
C ASP A 232 -3.85 -1.83 22.49
N GLN A 233 -2.66 -1.46 22.96
CA GLN A 233 -1.43 -2.24 22.76
C GLN A 233 -1.51 -3.64 23.42
N GLN A 234 -2.31 -3.80 24.46
CA GLN A 234 -2.54 -5.09 25.13
C GLN A 234 -3.57 -5.95 24.38
N GLY A 235 -4.15 -5.45 23.28
CA GLY A 235 -5.19 -6.11 22.52
C GLY A 235 -6.56 -6.03 23.20
N LYS A 236 -6.74 -5.16 24.19
CA LYS A 236 -8.03 -4.93 24.83
C LYS A 236 -8.80 -3.86 24.08
N HIS A 237 -10.12 -3.95 24.10
CA HIS A 237 -11.00 -2.92 23.59
C HIS A 237 -10.75 -1.58 24.30
N VAL A 238 -10.61 -0.50 23.53
CA VAL A 238 -10.38 0.85 24.07
C VAL A 238 -11.66 1.36 24.71
N ALA A 239 -11.58 1.90 25.92
CA ALA A 239 -12.76 2.35 26.66
C ALA A 239 -13.58 3.46 25.96
N SER A 240 -12.96 4.24 25.06
CA SER A 240 -13.65 5.24 24.24
C SER A 240 -14.35 4.64 23.02
N SER A 241 -13.92 3.48 22.53
CA SER A 241 -14.54 2.84 21.37
C SER A 241 -15.96 2.39 21.70
N ASN A 242 -16.89 2.53 20.76
CA ASN A 242 -18.23 2.00 20.93
C ASN A 242 -18.26 0.49 20.74
N THR A 243 -19.32 -0.11 21.26
CA THR A 243 -19.59 -1.55 21.20
C THR A 243 -20.97 -1.79 20.61
N GLY A 244 -21.17 -2.90 19.90
CA GLY A 244 -22.52 -3.34 19.53
C GLY A 244 -22.54 -4.37 18.42
N GLU A 245 -23.75 -4.85 18.11
CA GLU A 245 -23.96 -5.88 17.07
C GLU A 245 -23.45 -5.47 15.68
N TYR A 246 -23.40 -4.17 15.41
CA TYR A 246 -22.94 -3.62 14.14
C TYR A 246 -21.42 -3.62 13.98
N VAL A 247 -20.63 -3.87 15.03
CA VAL A 247 -19.16 -3.91 14.95
C VAL A 247 -18.73 -5.18 14.22
N ASP A 248 -18.01 -5.00 13.11
CA ASP A 248 -17.51 -6.11 12.29
C ASP A 248 -16.13 -6.59 12.75
N ILE A 249 -15.21 -5.68 13.04
CA ILE A 249 -13.80 -6.00 13.25
C ILE A 249 -13.14 -4.92 14.12
N ALA A 250 -11.97 -5.22 14.67
CA ALA A 250 -11.16 -4.26 15.41
C ALA A 250 -9.77 -4.04 14.81
N ALA A 251 -9.18 -2.90 15.13
CA ALA A 251 -7.81 -2.57 14.81
C ALA A 251 -7.23 -1.60 15.87
N PRO A 252 -5.91 -1.33 15.88
CA PRO A 252 -5.29 -0.36 16.76
C PRO A 252 -6.00 1.00 16.74
N GLY A 253 -6.43 1.47 17.92
CA GLY A 253 -7.20 2.69 18.08
C GLY A 253 -6.82 3.53 19.30
N TYR A 254 -5.67 3.29 19.93
CA TYR A 254 -5.19 4.04 21.09
C TYR A 254 -3.70 4.35 20.98
N ALA A 255 -3.28 5.54 21.46
CA ALA A 255 -1.90 6.03 21.39
C ALA A 255 -1.32 5.87 19.97
N ILE A 256 -1.90 6.62 19.03
CA ILE A 256 -1.62 6.48 17.60
C ILE A 256 -0.63 7.54 17.14
N GLU A 257 0.38 7.10 16.41
CA GLU A 257 1.44 7.95 15.88
C GLU A 257 1.32 8.01 14.36
N GLY A 258 1.59 9.17 13.76
CA GLY A 258 1.58 9.29 12.31
C GLY A 258 1.99 10.66 11.79
N PRO A 259 2.00 10.85 10.46
CA PRO A 259 2.55 12.05 9.84
C PRO A 259 1.72 13.29 10.17
N ALA A 260 2.41 14.40 10.42
CA ALA A 260 1.77 15.70 10.61
C ALA A 260 1.49 16.43 9.28
N PRO A 261 0.54 17.37 9.24
CA PRO A 261 0.21 18.08 8.00
C PRO A 261 1.31 19.06 7.53
N GLN A 262 2.17 19.53 8.45
CA GLN A 262 3.32 20.41 8.17
C GLN A 262 4.57 20.04 8.97
N GLY A 263 5.74 20.42 8.46
CA GLY A 263 7.04 20.30 9.14
C GLY A 263 7.80 18.98 8.88
N GLY A 264 7.12 17.97 8.32
CA GLY A 264 7.73 16.67 8.00
C GLY A 264 8.01 15.79 9.21
N GLY A 265 7.56 16.21 10.40
CA GLY A 265 7.56 15.40 11.62
C GLY A 265 6.25 14.65 11.84
N TYR A 266 6.16 14.05 13.00
CA TYR A 266 5.09 13.14 13.40
C TYR A 266 4.31 13.71 14.58
N ALA A 267 3.02 13.41 14.61
CA ALA A 267 2.13 13.72 15.72
C ALA A 267 1.79 12.43 16.48
N ILE A 268 1.50 12.57 17.77
CA ILE A 268 0.99 11.51 18.61
C ILE A 268 -0.40 11.91 19.09
N ASP A 269 -1.39 11.11 18.74
CA ASP A 269 -2.73 11.18 19.31
C ASP A 269 -2.84 10.19 20.47
N GLN A 270 -2.74 10.73 21.69
CA GLN A 270 -2.73 9.96 22.94
C GLN A 270 -4.11 9.38 23.27
N GLU A 271 -5.18 10.00 22.79
CA GLU A 271 -6.55 9.52 23.01
C GLU A 271 -6.90 8.43 21.98
N GLY A 272 -6.35 8.56 20.77
CA GLY A 272 -6.64 7.67 19.65
C GLY A 272 -8.08 7.84 19.17
N GLY A 273 -8.63 6.77 18.61
CA GLY A 273 -9.99 6.73 18.13
C GLY A 273 -10.24 5.63 17.11
N THR A 274 -11.49 5.22 16.98
CA THR A 274 -11.95 4.27 15.95
C THR A 274 -11.72 4.80 14.53
N SER A 275 -11.56 6.12 14.37
CA SER A 275 -11.05 6.78 13.17
C SER A 275 -9.76 6.20 12.63
N PHE A 276 -8.79 5.94 13.51
CA PHE A 276 -7.49 5.37 13.14
C PHE A 276 -7.58 3.86 12.93
N ALA A 277 -8.42 3.17 13.72
CA ALA A 277 -8.69 1.76 13.53
C ALA A 277 -9.27 1.48 12.12
N ALA A 278 -10.24 2.30 11.67
CA ALA A 278 -10.78 2.25 10.32
C ALA A 278 -9.71 2.47 9.23
N ALA A 279 -8.71 3.32 9.49
CA ALA A 279 -7.60 3.56 8.58
C ALA A 279 -6.73 2.30 8.39
N TYR A 280 -6.41 1.59 9.48
CA TYR A 280 -5.67 0.32 9.41
C TYR A 280 -6.43 -0.72 8.58
N VAL A 281 -7.73 -0.90 8.82
CA VAL A 281 -8.57 -1.85 8.06
C VAL A 281 -8.70 -1.43 6.59
N SER A 282 -8.82 -0.13 6.30
CA SER A 282 -8.84 0.39 4.93
C SER A 282 -7.54 0.08 4.17
N GLY A 283 -6.40 0.16 4.85
CA GLY A 283 -5.12 -0.29 4.31
C GLY A 283 -5.12 -1.78 3.99
N VAL A 284 -5.62 -2.63 4.90
CA VAL A 284 -5.71 -4.09 4.64
C VAL A 284 -6.68 -4.38 3.48
N ALA A 285 -7.81 -3.67 3.40
CA ALA A 285 -8.74 -3.79 2.29
C ALA A 285 -8.07 -3.42 0.95
N ALA A 286 -7.17 -2.42 0.94
CA ALA A 286 -6.38 -2.08 -0.25
C ALA A 286 -5.39 -3.19 -0.63
N LEU A 287 -4.75 -3.84 0.36
CA LEU A 287 -3.90 -5.01 0.10
C LEU A 287 -4.69 -6.16 -0.54
N ILE A 288 -5.89 -6.46 -0.01
CA ILE A 288 -6.77 -7.49 -0.58
C ILE A 288 -7.21 -7.10 -1.99
N ARG A 289 -7.55 -5.83 -2.22
CA ARG A 289 -8.02 -5.34 -3.51
C ARG A 289 -6.95 -5.44 -4.61
N GLU A 290 -5.67 -5.15 -4.31
CA GLU A 290 -4.59 -5.42 -5.27
C GLU A 290 -4.47 -6.93 -5.56
N HIS A 291 -4.48 -7.75 -4.52
CA HIS A 291 -4.25 -9.19 -4.67
C HIS A 291 -5.40 -9.91 -5.37
N SER A 292 -6.64 -9.47 -5.12
CA SER A 292 -7.87 -10.13 -5.54
C SER A 292 -8.88 -9.11 -6.09
N PRO A 293 -8.61 -8.48 -7.26
CA PRO A 293 -9.38 -7.33 -7.75
C PRO A 293 -10.84 -7.65 -8.08
N SER A 294 -11.16 -8.91 -8.37
CA SER A 294 -12.51 -9.39 -8.72
C SER A 294 -13.45 -9.59 -7.51
N LEU A 295 -12.94 -9.55 -6.28
CA LEU A 295 -13.77 -9.73 -5.09
C LEU A 295 -14.80 -8.61 -4.96
N SER A 296 -16.02 -8.96 -4.56
CA SER A 296 -17.01 -7.94 -4.22
C SER A 296 -16.68 -7.32 -2.86
N PRO A 297 -17.26 -6.15 -2.51
CA PRO A 297 -17.05 -5.57 -1.18
C PRO A 297 -17.51 -6.49 -0.05
N SER A 298 -18.59 -7.25 -0.29
CA SER A 298 -19.08 -8.26 0.66
C SER A 298 -18.10 -9.42 0.87
N ASP A 299 -17.37 -9.85 -0.16
CA ASP A 299 -16.36 -10.90 -0.01
C ASP A 299 -15.14 -10.38 0.72
N ILE A 300 -14.70 -9.15 0.43
CA ILE A 300 -13.60 -8.51 1.15
C ILE A 300 -13.95 -8.38 2.63
N ARG A 301 -15.16 -7.91 2.97
CA ARG A 301 -15.64 -7.90 4.35
C ARG A 301 -15.60 -9.29 4.98
N ARG A 302 -16.16 -10.29 4.30
CA ARG A 302 -16.19 -11.68 4.81
C ARG A 302 -14.78 -12.23 5.02
N ARG A 303 -13.85 -11.94 4.11
CA ARG A 303 -12.46 -12.37 4.21
C ARG A 303 -11.77 -11.71 5.41
N LEU A 304 -11.95 -10.40 5.61
CA LEU A 304 -11.45 -9.70 6.78
C LEU A 304 -11.97 -10.33 8.09
N GLN A 305 -13.27 -10.60 8.18
CA GLN A 305 -13.90 -11.23 9.35
C GLN A 305 -13.35 -12.64 9.62
N LEU A 306 -13.26 -13.50 8.60
CA LEU A 306 -12.80 -14.89 8.76
C LEU A 306 -11.31 -15.03 9.07
N THR A 307 -10.52 -14.01 8.73
CA THR A 307 -9.06 -14.01 8.90
C THR A 307 -8.58 -13.19 10.08
N ALA A 308 -9.50 -12.51 10.77
CA ALA A 308 -9.22 -11.79 12.00
C ALA A 308 -8.72 -12.72 13.11
N ASP A 309 -8.00 -12.13 14.06
CA ASP A 309 -7.58 -12.79 15.29
C ASP A 309 -8.76 -12.73 16.27
N ALA A 310 -9.59 -13.77 16.21
CA ALA A 310 -10.91 -13.83 16.84
C ALA A 310 -10.87 -13.83 18.37
N PRO A 311 -11.89 -13.24 19.03
CA PRO A 311 -12.08 -13.39 20.47
C PRO A 311 -12.50 -14.83 20.81
N ALA A 312 -12.52 -15.16 22.11
CA ALA A 312 -12.80 -16.51 22.59
C ALA A 312 -14.16 -17.09 22.16
N GLY A 313 -15.13 -16.24 21.81
CA GLY A 313 -16.47 -16.63 21.36
C GLY A 313 -16.68 -16.53 19.84
N ASP A 314 -15.62 -16.50 19.04
CA ASP A 314 -15.57 -16.24 17.58
C ASP A 314 -16.03 -14.83 17.17
N ARG A 315 -16.95 -14.22 17.92
CA ARG A 315 -17.40 -12.84 17.74
C ARG A 315 -17.93 -12.26 19.07
N ASP A 316 -17.67 -10.99 19.33
CA ASP A 316 -18.30 -10.22 20.41
C ASP A 316 -18.64 -8.78 19.99
N ASP A 317 -19.34 -8.03 20.85
CA ASP A 317 -19.75 -6.64 20.57
C ASP A 317 -18.62 -5.61 20.68
N GLN A 318 -17.46 -5.99 21.22
CA GLN A 318 -16.34 -5.07 21.43
C GLN A 318 -15.38 -5.06 20.25
N VAL A 319 -15.06 -6.24 19.72
CA VAL A 319 -14.08 -6.39 18.63
C VAL A 319 -14.67 -7.03 17.38
N GLY A 320 -15.97 -7.30 17.35
CA GLY A 320 -16.59 -8.01 16.24
C GLY A 320 -15.96 -9.39 16.09
N PHE A 321 -15.56 -9.73 14.87
CA PHE A 321 -14.87 -10.99 14.56
C PHE A 321 -13.39 -11.02 14.97
N GLY A 322 -12.87 -9.95 15.59
CA GLY A 322 -11.52 -9.91 16.15
C GLY A 322 -10.64 -8.81 15.55
N VAL A 323 -9.34 -8.89 15.83
CA VAL A 323 -8.38 -7.90 15.35
C VAL A 323 -7.96 -8.22 13.92
N VAL A 324 -7.95 -7.22 13.04
CA VAL A 324 -7.53 -7.39 11.64
C VAL A 324 -6.10 -7.95 11.55
N ASN A 325 -5.89 -8.94 10.67
CA ASN A 325 -4.60 -9.57 10.44
C ASN A 325 -4.20 -9.44 8.95
N PRO A 326 -3.30 -8.51 8.59
CA PRO A 326 -2.93 -8.24 7.19
C PRO A 326 -2.43 -9.48 6.44
N TYR A 327 -1.56 -10.29 7.06
CA TYR A 327 -1.00 -11.48 6.44
C TYR A 327 -2.09 -12.52 6.12
N ARG A 328 -2.91 -12.89 7.11
CA ARG A 328 -3.98 -13.88 6.91
C ARG A 328 -5.01 -13.38 5.91
N ALA A 329 -5.35 -12.09 5.95
CA ALA A 329 -6.32 -11.50 5.04
C ALA A 329 -5.87 -11.50 3.57
N VAL A 330 -4.58 -11.33 3.29
CA VAL A 330 -4.04 -11.39 1.93
C VAL A 330 -3.80 -12.84 1.49
N ALA A 331 -3.28 -13.69 2.37
CA ALA A 331 -2.88 -15.06 2.03
C ALA A 331 -4.05 -16.07 1.92
N THR A 332 -5.22 -15.74 2.48
CA THR A 332 -6.39 -16.63 2.45
C THR A 332 -7.13 -16.51 1.13
N ILE A 333 -7.38 -17.66 0.48
CA ILE A 333 -8.30 -17.80 -0.65
C ILE A 333 -9.53 -18.57 -0.15
N LEU A 334 -10.71 -17.98 -0.23
CA LEU A 334 -11.95 -18.61 0.20
C LEU A 334 -12.56 -19.42 -0.94
N GLU A 335 -13.10 -20.61 -0.65
CA GLU A 335 -13.75 -21.46 -1.67
C GLU A 335 -14.92 -20.76 -2.40
N SER A 336 -15.58 -19.80 -1.74
CA SER A 336 -16.63 -18.97 -2.35
C SER A 336 -16.13 -18.08 -3.49
N GLU A 337 -14.82 -17.80 -3.54
CA GLU A 337 -14.16 -16.98 -4.54
C GLU A 337 -13.82 -17.83 -5.78
N ASN A 338 -13.49 -19.11 -5.59
CA ASN A 338 -13.26 -20.07 -6.67
C ASN A 338 -14.52 -20.33 -7.51
N LYS A 339 -15.73 -20.19 -6.94
CA LYS A 339 -16.98 -20.40 -7.68
C LYS A 339 -17.31 -19.31 -8.69
N ARG A 340 -16.66 -18.14 -8.64
CA ARG A 340 -16.94 -17.04 -9.59
C ARG A 340 -16.15 -17.15 -10.90
N ASP A 341 -15.07 -17.95 -10.94
CA ASP A 341 -14.27 -18.15 -12.15
C ASP A 341 -14.66 -19.39 -12.99
N ASP A 342 -15.60 -20.23 -12.50
CA ASP A 342 -15.97 -21.49 -13.15
C ASP A 342 -16.89 -21.33 -14.38
N THR A 343 -17.15 -20.10 -14.82
CA THR A 343 -17.84 -19.82 -16.10
C THR A 343 -16.90 -19.48 -17.26
N THR A 344 -15.59 -19.36 -17.00
CA THR A 344 -14.57 -19.07 -18.03
C THR A 344 -13.43 -20.08 -18.09
N ALA A 345 -13.39 -21.05 -17.17
CA ALA A 345 -12.49 -22.18 -17.29
C ALA A 345 -12.99 -23.09 -18.43
N GLY A 346 -12.51 -22.83 -19.64
CA GLY A 346 -12.63 -23.79 -20.74
C GLY A 346 -12.24 -25.18 -20.24
N GLN A 347 -13.07 -26.18 -20.55
CA GLN A 347 -12.86 -27.57 -20.16
C GLN A 347 -11.39 -27.93 -20.26
N VAL A 348 -10.78 -28.28 -19.13
CA VAL A 348 -9.43 -28.86 -19.11
C VAL A 348 -9.47 -30.05 -20.09
N PRO A 349 -8.67 -30.05 -21.17
CA PRO A 349 -8.61 -31.21 -22.05
C PRO A 349 -8.27 -32.42 -21.18
N ALA A 350 -9.05 -33.49 -21.31
CA ALA A 350 -8.84 -34.71 -20.55
C ALA A 350 -7.34 -35.07 -20.59
N ALA A 351 -6.78 -35.41 -19.42
CA ALA A 351 -5.38 -35.76 -19.29
C ALA A 351 -4.98 -36.71 -20.42
N LEU A 352 -3.97 -36.30 -21.20
CA LEU A 352 -3.44 -37.15 -22.26
C LEU A 352 -3.07 -38.51 -21.64
N PRO A 353 -3.45 -39.63 -22.27
CA PRO A 353 -3.11 -40.94 -21.76
C PRO A 353 -1.59 -41.04 -21.58
N PRO A 354 -1.09 -41.79 -20.58
CA PRO A 354 0.33 -41.93 -20.29
C PRO A 354 1.10 -42.22 -21.57
N ASP A 355 2.05 -41.36 -21.87
CA ASP A 355 2.85 -41.39 -23.08
C ASP A 355 3.67 -42.69 -23.10
N ALA A 356 3.29 -43.62 -23.98
CA ALA A 356 3.94 -44.92 -24.20
C ALA A 356 5.45 -44.84 -24.48
N ARG A 357 5.97 -43.63 -24.77
CA ARG A 357 7.41 -43.36 -24.88
C ARG A 357 8.14 -43.49 -23.56
N LEU A 358 7.55 -43.12 -22.42
CA LEU A 358 8.18 -43.24 -21.10
C LEU A 358 8.31 -44.70 -20.66
N ASP A 359 7.33 -45.55 -20.97
CA ASP A 359 7.42 -47.00 -20.72
C ASP A 359 8.45 -47.67 -21.61
N THR A 360 8.58 -47.22 -22.86
CA THR A 360 9.61 -47.69 -23.79
C THR A 360 11.02 -47.31 -23.30
N VAL A 361 11.21 -46.08 -22.78
CA VAL A 361 12.49 -45.63 -22.22
C VAL A 361 12.83 -46.37 -20.92
N ARG A 362 11.85 -46.64 -20.05
CA ARG A 362 12.03 -47.45 -18.83
C ARG A 362 12.37 -48.90 -19.15
N ALA A 363 11.74 -49.49 -20.16
CA ALA A 363 12.05 -50.83 -20.63
C ALA A 363 13.48 -50.92 -21.20
N ILE A 364 13.88 -49.96 -22.04
CA ILE A 364 15.24 -49.90 -22.61
C ILE A 364 16.30 -49.73 -21.50
N GLY A 365 16.04 -48.87 -20.50
CA GLY A 365 16.93 -48.69 -19.34
C GLY A 365 17.14 -49.98 -18.54
N GLY A 366 16.10 -50.80 -18.38
CA GLY A 366 16.17 -52.10 -17.72
C GLY A 366 17.04 -53.12 -18.47
N TRP A 367 16.97 -53.14 -19.81
CA TRP A 367 17.81 -54.03 -20.63
C TRP A 367 19.29 -53.65 -20.63
N VAL A 368 19.62 -52.36 -20.59
CA VAL A 368 21.01 -51.88 -20.55
C VAL A 368 21.67 -52.23 -19.19
N PHE A 369 20.95 -52.04 -18.08
CA PHE A 369 21.45 -52.40 -16.75
C PHE A 369 21.53 -53.92 -16.53
N GLY A 370 20.51 -54.67 -16.97
CA GLY A 370 20.50 -56.14 -16.85
C GLY A 370 21.54 -56.83 -17.73
N GLY A 371 21.71 -56.37 -18.97
CA GLY A 371 22.70 -56.92 -19.90
C GLY A 371 24.14 -56.66 -19.48
N GLY A 372 24.43 -55.45 -18.96
CA GLY A 372 25.75 -55.11 -18.44
C GLY A 372 26.17 -55.97 -17.24
N LEU A 373 25.23 -56.24 -16.32
CA LEU A 373 25.49 -57.08 -15.15
C LEU A 373 25.78 -58.54 -15.54
N LEU A 374 25.07 -59.06 -16.54
CA LEU A 374 25.20 -60.44 -17.00
C LEU A 374 26.53 -60.68 -17.74
N ILE A 375 26.99 -59.69 -18.52
CA ILE A 375 28.32 -59.71 -19.16
C ILE A 375 29.44 -59.64 -18.12
N ALA A 376 29.30 -58.81 -17.09
CA ALA A 376 30.29 -58.71 -16.01
C ALA A 376 30.44 -60.03 -15.23
N VAL A 377 29.32 -60.70 -14.93
CA VAL A 377 29.33 -62.02 -14.28
C VAL A 377 29.96 -63.09 -15.19
N LEU A 378 29.63 -63.11 -16.48
CA LEU A 378 30.22 -64.05 -17.44
C LEU A 378 31.74 -63.87 -17.58
N LEU A 379 32.25 -62.65 -17.55
CA LEU A 379 33.69 -62.37 -17.61
C LEU A 379 34.42 -62.79 -16.32
N LEU A 380 33.79 -62.64 -15.16
CA LEU A 380 34.34 -63.09 -13.87
C LEU A 380 34.38 -64.61 -13.75
N VAL A 381 33.42 -65.33 -14.34
CA VAL A 381 33.38 -66.81 -14.37
C VAL A 381 34.29 -67.40 -15.45
N ALA A 382 34.45 -66.75 -16.59
CA ALA A 382 35.29 -67.24 -17.69
C ALA A 382 36.81 -67.11 -17.44
N GLY A 383 37.23 -66.14 -16.62
CA GLY A 383 38.64 -65.91 -16.26
C GLY A 383 39.39 -67.14 -15.71
N PRO A 384 38.85 -67.87 -14.71
CA PRO A 384 39.50 -69.07 -14.18
C PRO A 384 39.46 -70.29 -15.11
N ILE A 385 38.44 -70.42 -15.97
CA ILE A 385 38.32 -71.53 -16.94
C ILE A 385 39.37 -71.41 -18.05
N ARG A 386 39.65 -70.19 -18.53
CA ARG A 386 40.67 -69.93 -19.56
C ARG A 386 42.11 -70.13 -19.08
N ARG A 387 42.37 -69.92 -17.78
CA ARG A 387 43.69 -70.21 -17.16
C ARG A 387 43.94 -71.70 -16.92
N ARG A 388 42.89 -72.52 -16.77
CA ARG A 388 43.00 -73.99 -16.63
C ARG A 388 43.17 -74.68 -17.99
N ALA A 389 42.55 -74.16 -19.06
CA ALA A 389 42.67 -74.71 -20.42
C ALA A 389 44.03 -74.45 -21.11
N ARG A 390 44.87 -73.53 -20.60
CA ARG A 390 46.20 -73.23 -21.16
C ARG A 390 47.36 -73.99 -20.51
N ARG A 391 47.09 -74.93 -19.60
CA ARG A 391 48.07 -75.88 -19.07
C ARG A 391 47.79 -77.27 -19.65
N GLY A 392 48.17 -77.48 -20.91
CA GLY A 392 48.06 -78.78 -21.57
C GLY A 392 48.73 -78.79 -22.93
N THR A 393 49.87 -79.49 -23.00
CA THR A 393 50.52 -80.09 -24.18
C THR A 393 51.12 -79.18 -25.27
N ARG A 394 52.46 -79.18 -25.33
CA ARG A 394 53.32 -78.69 -26.42
C ARG A 394 53.33 -79.70 -27.59
N PRO A 395 53.21 -79.27 -28.86
CA PRO A 395 53.58 -80.07 -30.03
C PRO A 395 55.05 -79.91 -30.41
N ALA A 396 55.58 -80.96 -31.05
CA ALA A 396 56.97 -81.22 -31.42
C ALA A 396 57.57 -80.22 -32.45
N ALA A 397 58.88 -80.01 -32.34
CA ALA A 397 59.68 -79.24 -33.29
C ALA A 397 60.22 -80.14 -34.43
N LEU A 398 60.17 -79.62 -35.66
CA LEU A 398 60.78 -80.17 -36.88
C LEU A 398 62.25 -79.69 -37.04
N PRO A 399 63.09 -80.43 -37.77
CA PRO A 399 64.55 -80.34 -37.69
C PRO A 399 65.22 -79.23 -38.52
N ASP A 400 66.49 -79.02 -38.16
CA ASP A 400 67.43 -77.96 -38.49
C ASP A 400 67.73 -77.68 -39.97
N LEU A 401 67.99 -76.40 -40.27
CA LEU A 401 68.87 -75.95 -41.35
C LEU A 401 69.96 -75.03 -40.75
N PRO A 402 71.23 -75.13 -41.20
CA PRO A 402 72.38 -74.53 -40.52
C PRO A 402 72.59 -73.03 -40.82
N ALA A 403 73.21 -72.37 -39.84
CA ALA A 403 73.56 -70.96 -39.76
C ALA A 403 74.63 -70.49 -40.77
N PRO A 404 74.88 -69.17 -40.84
CA PRO A 404 76.09 -68.69 -40.15
C PRO A 404 75.97 -67.35 -39.40
N ALA A 405 76.82 -67.27 -38.35
CA ALA A 405 77.51 -66.14 -37.70
C ALA A 405 77.02 -64.70 -37.96
N ALA A 406 76.53 -63.95 -36.95
CA ALA A 406 77.19 -63.37 -35.77
C ALA A 406 77.92 -62.03 -36.02
N SER A 407 77.38 -60.95 -35.44
CA SER A 407 78.17 -59.87 -34.86
C SER A 407 77.39 -59.13 -33.78
N ARG A 408 78.06 -58.92 -32.65
CA ARG A 408 77.65 -58.28 -31.39
C ARG A 408 77.60 -56.75 -31.49
N PHE A 409 77.23 -56.16 -30.35
CA PHE A 409 77.31 -54.77 -29.87
C PHE A 409 75.96 -54.05 -29.91
N ASP A 410 75.54 -53.29 -28.91
CA ASP A 410 75.79 -53.23 -27.47
C ASP A 410 74.69 -52.30 -26.91
N SER A 411 74.41 -52.42 -25.63
CA SER A 411 73.41 -51.64 -24.87
C SER A 411 73.53 -50.11 -24.98
N TYR A 412 72.39 -49.41 -25.01
CA TYR A 412 72.28 -48.03 -24.52
C TYR A 412 70.86 -47.69 -24.03
N THR A 413 70.76 -47.18 -22.79
CA THR A 413 69.61 -46.44 -22.24
C THR A 413 69.98 -44.96 -22.15
N PRO A 414 69.02 -44.03 -22.35
CA PRO A 414 68.85 -42.96 -21.36
C PRO A 414 67.40 -42.43 -21.18
N VAL A 415 66.91 -42.47 -19.93
CA VAL A 415 66.68 -41.35 -18.99
C VAL A 415 66.08 -39.98 -19.45
N PHE A 416 64.91 -39.66 -18.83
CA PHE A 416 64.23 -38.39 -18.40
C PHE A 416 63.96 -37.16 -19.30
N GLY A 417 62.72 -36.64 -19.14
CA GLY A 417 62.33 -35.23 -19.33
C GLY A 417 60.80 -35.01 -19.21
N GLU A 418 60.34 -34.25 -18.20
CA GLU A 418 58.93 -33.99 -17.85
C GLU A 418 58.11 -33.17 -18.88
N PRO A 419 56.76 -33.29 -18.89
CA PRO A 419 55.87 -32.53 -19.77
C PRO A 419 55.43 -31.15 -19.22
N VAL A 420 55.52 -30.15 -20.10
CA VAL A 420 55.12 -28.74 -19.93
C VAL A 420 53.60 -28.57 -19.92
N ARG A 421 53.07 -27.77 -18.98
CA ARG A 421 51.68 -27.28 -18.94
C ARG A 421 51.49 -26.04 -19.84
N ILE A 422 50.41 -26.01 -20.62
CA ILE A 422 49.96 -24.85 -21.39
C ILE A 422 48.66 -24.33 -20.78
N THR A 423 48.62 -23.06 -20.40
CA THR A 423 47.43 -22.31 -19.93
C THR A 423 46.90 -21.38 -21.03
N SER A 424 45.57 -21.29 -21.13
CA SER A 424 44.80 -20.52 -22.11
C SER A 424 44.90 -18.99 -21.93
N PRO A 425 44.73 -18.19 -23.01
CA PRO A 425 44.92 -16.74 -22.95
C PRO A 425 43.65 -15.96 -22.55
N SER A 426 43.91 -14.81 -21.94
CA SER A 426 42.97 -13.81 -21.43
C SER A 426 42.48 -12.83 -22.52
N VAL A 427 41.20 -12.45 -22.43
CA VAL A 427 40.53 -11.48 -23.32
C VAL A 427 40.82 -10.05 -22.87
N ARG A 428 41.32 -9.22 -23.80
CA ARG A 428 41.72 -7.82 -23.61
C ARG A 428 40.57 -6.87 -23.98
N ARG A 429 40.27 -5.89 -23.11
CA ARG A 429 39.34 -4.77 -23.35
C ARG A 429 39.92 -3.79 -24.38
N GLN A 430 39.07 -3.22 -25.24
CA GLN A 430 39.37 -2.07 -26.11
C GLN A 430 38.89 -0.74 -25.47
N PRO A 431 39.54 0.39 -25.80
CA PRO A 431 39.27 1.70 -25.21
C PRO A 431 38.30 2.59 -26.02
N GLU A 432 37.82 3.62 -25.31
CA GLU A 432 36.93 4.72 -25.68
C GLU A 432 37.41 5.59 -26.87
N GLN A 433 36.46 6.23 -27.58
CA GLN A 433 36.59 7.59 -28.13
C GLN A 433 35.24 8.28 -28.43
N GLY A 434 35.16 9.59 -28.09
CA GLY A 434 34.31 10.64 -28.68
C GLY A 434 32.89 10.80 -28.07
N GLY A 435 32.44 11.92 -27.52
CA GLY A 435 32.80 13.33 -27.72
C GLY A 435 31.62 14.09 -28.33
N PHE A 436 30.77 14.73 -27.51
CA PHE A 436 29.83 15.76 -27.99
C PHE A 436 29.45 16.72 -26.85
N THR A 437 29.64 18.02 -27.07
CA THR A 437 29.39 19.13 -26.13
C THR A 437 28.75 20.30 -26.88
N LEU A 438 28.05 21.15 -26.10
CA LEU A 438 27.60 22.56 -26.31
C LEU A 438 26.09 22.77 -26.56
N PRO A 439 25.53 23.97 -26.29
CA PRO A 439 25.70 24.95 -25.17
C PRO A 439 24.30 25.29 -24.52
N GLY A 440 24.12 25.84 -23.30
CA GLY A 440 24.54 27.12 -22.72
C GLY A 440 23.42 28.18 -22.76
N PHE A 441 22.78 28.51 -21.61
CA PHE A 441 22.01 29.76 -21.34
C PHE A 441 21.82 29.90 -19.81
N ASP A 442 22.68 30.66 -19.12
CA ASP A 442 22.62 32.09 -18.72
C ASP A 442 21.99 32.29 -17.33
N GLU A 443 22.88 32.42 -16.32
CA GLU A 443 22.61 32.95 -14.99
C GLU A 443 22.82 34.48 -14.98
N ARG A 444 21.77 35.23 -14.62
CA ARG A 444 21.82 36.57 -14.01
C ARG A 444 20.64 36.62 -13.04
N GLY A 445 20.71 36.99 -11.76
CA GLY A 445 21.59 37.91 -11.05
C GLY A 445 20.67 38.87 -10.28
N GLY A 446 20.76 38.95 -8.94
CA GLY A 446 19.91 39.87 -8.17
C GLY A 446 20.11 39.83 -6.65
N ARG A 447 21.05 40.64 -6.17
CA ARG A 447 21.32 40.95 -4.76
C ARG A 447 21.06 42.46 -4.55
N ARG A 448 20.49 42.85 -3.39
CA ARG A 448 20.29 44.19 -2.76
C ARG A 448 18.79 44.41 -2.45
N THR A 449 18.34 44.98 -1.32
CA THR A 449 18.95 45.82 -0.26
C THR A 449 18.04 45.85 0.98
N ARG A 450 18.64 46.11 2.15
CA ARG A 450 17.99 46.65 3.35
C ARG A 450 17.50 48.07 3.11
N GLY A 451 16.39 48.43 3.75
CA GLY A 451 15.89 49.77 4.04
C GLY A 451 15.01 49.66 5.27
#